data_AF-A0A7V9RBB9-F1
#
_entry.id   AF-A0A7V9RBB9-F1
#
_cell.length_a   1.000
_cell.length_b   1.000
_cell.length_c   1.000
_cell.angle_alpha   90.00
_cell.angle_beta   90.00
_cell.angle_gamma   90.00
#
_symmetry.space_group_name_H-M   'P 1'
#
loop_
_entity.id
_entity.type
_entity.pdbx_description
1 polymer ?
#
loop_
_entity_poly.entity_id
_entity_poly.type
_entity_poly.pdbx_seq_one_letter_code
_entity_poly.pdbx_strand_id
1 'polypeptide(L)'
;MTTQLDSARATYAAALSAAEILENEAVPLSIENETAASASYRAGKIDLGALLVIRREVLDTRREHLDRLLDAAVAGVDLWIARGAPSIP
;
A
#
# COMPACT_ATOMS: atom_id res chain seq x y z
N MET A 1 -8.36 -22.16 21.49
CA MET A 1 -7.04 -21.47 21.53
C MET A 1 -6.32 -21.53 20.19
N THR A 2 -6.31 -22.68 19.49
CA THR A 2 -5.81 -22.79 18.10
C THR A 2 -6.56 -21.89 17.10
N THR A 3 -7.90 -21.81 17.22
CA THR A 3 -8.75 -21.00 16.33
C THR A 3 -8.40 -19.50 16.33
N GLN A 4 -8.01 -18.92 17.47
CA GLN A 4 -7.66 -17.50 17.57
C GLN A 4 -6.30 -17.22 16.91
N LEU A 5 -5.33 -18.11 17.10
CA LEU A 5 -4.02 -18.02 16.46
C LEU A 5 -4.13 -18.19 14.94
N ASP A 6 -4.94 -19.15 14.49
CA ASP A 6 -5.15 -19.40 13.06
C ASP A 6 -5.89 -18.23 12.38
N SER A 7 -6.89 -17.65 13.06
CA SER A 7 -7.56 -16.44 12.60
C SER A 7 -6.59 -15.27 12.49
N ALA A 8 -5.78 -14.99 13.52
CA ALA A 8 -4.82 -13.89 13.49
C ALA A 8 -3.75 -14.08 12.40
N ARG A 9 -3.34 -15.32 12.14
CA ARG A 9 -2.42 -15.64 11.04
C ARG A 9 -3.04 -15.35 9.68
N ALA A 10 -4.29 -15.74 9.48
CA ALA A 10 -5.01 -15.48 8.24
C ALA A 10 -5.20 -13.97 8.00
N THR A 11 -5.57 -13.21 9.03
CA THR A 11 -5.70 -11.75 8.95
C THR A 11 -4.38 -11.08 8.59
N TYR A 12 -3.28 -11.45 9.26
CA TYR A 12 -1.96 -10.92 8.94
C TYR A 12 -1.54 -11.24 7.51
N ALA A 13 -1.71 -12.49 7.06
CA ALA A 13 -1.34 -12.89 5.70
C ALA A 13 -2.14 -12.14 4.63
N ALA A 14 -3.45 -11.93 4.86
CA ALA A 14 -4.29 -11.16 3.96
C ALA A 14 -3.88 -9.69 3.90
N ALA A 15 -3.60 -9.07 5.05
CA ALA A 15 -3.17 -7.67 5.12
C ALA A 15 -1.81 -7.46 4.44
N LEU A 16 -0.85 -8.37 4.67
CA LEU A 16 0.46 -8.33 4.00
C LEU A 16 0.32 -8.48 2.49
N SER A 17 -0.46 -9.45 2.02
CA SER A 17 -0.69 -9.65 0.58
C SER A 17 -1.34 -8.42 -0.07
N ALA A 18 -2.26 -7.75 0.61
CA ALA A 18 -2.86 -6.52 0.11
C ALA A 18 -1.85 -5.37 -0.02
N ALA A 19 -0.89 -5.26 0.91
CA ALA A 19 0.20 -4.29 0.80
C ALA A 19 1.15 -4.63 -0.35
N GLU A 20 1.53 -5.91 -0.51
CA GLU A 20 2.42 -6.39 -1.56
C GLU A 20 1.85 -6.17 -2.97
N ILE A 21 0.54 -6.30 -3.18
CA ILE A 21 -0.10 -5.98 -4.47
C ILE A 21 0.11 -4.49 -4.82
N LEU A 22 -0.06 -3.59 -3.84
CA LEU A 22 0.15 -2.18 -4.07
C LEU A 22 1.63 -1.86 -4.32
N GLU A 23 2.53 -2.48 -3.56
CA GLU A 23 3.98 -2.29 -3.69
C GLU A 23 4.51 -2.74 -5.05
N ASN A 24 4.08 -3.92 -5.51
CA ASN A 24 4.64 -4.56 -6.70
C ASN A 24 3.94 -4.19 -8.00
N GLU A 25 2.68 -3.70 -7.94
CA GLU A 25 1.89 -3.42 -9.14
C GLU A 25 1.46 -1.95 -9.20
N ALA A 26 0.63 -1.50 -8.25
CA ALA A 26 -0.05 -0.21 -8.36
C ALA A 26 0.92 0.98 -8.23
N VAL A 27 1.85 0.93 -7.26
CA VAL A 27 2.82 2.00 -7.04
C VAL A 27 3.76 2.16 -8.26
N PRO A 28 4.40 1.10 -8.78
CA PRO A 28 5.22 1.20 -10.00
C PRO A 28 4.44 1.75 -11.20
N LEU A 29 3.24 1.22 -11.46
CA LEU A 29 2.41 1.67 -12.59
C LEU A 29 2.04 3.15 -12.47
N SER A 30 1.74 3.63 -11.25
CA SER A 30 1.44 5.04 -11.01
C SER A 30 2.63 5.95 -11.33
N ILE A 31 3.86 5.52 -11.01
CA ILE A 31 5.10 6.26 -11.28
C ILE A 31 5.39 6.29 -12.80
N GLU A 32 5.19 5.17 -13.48
CA GLU A 32 5.32 5.10 -14.94
C GLU A 32 4.34 6.05 -15.64
N ASN A 33 3.09 6.07 -15.18
CA ASN A 33 2.06 6.98 -15.69
C ASN A 33 2.42 8.46 -15.45
N GLU A 34 2.90 8.84 -14.26
CA GLU A 34 3.35 10.22 -14.01
C GLU A 34 4.53 10.61 -14.89
N THR A 35 5.45 9.67 -15.12
CA THR A 35 6.61 9.90 -16.00
C THR A 35 6.17 10.18 -17.43
N ALA A 36 5.25 9.38 -17.96
CA ALA A 36 4.66 9.57 -19.29
C ALA A 36 3.85 10.86 -19.39
N ALA A 37 3.07 11.19 -18.35
CA ALA A 37 2.31 12.43 -18.27
C ALA A 37 3.24 13.67 -18.23
N SER A 38 4.32 13.61 -17.46
CA SER A 38 5.32 14.68 -17.38
C SER A 38 5.97 14.94 -18.73
N ALA A 39 6.30 13.87 -19.49
CA ALA A 39 6.82 14.01 -20.84
C ALA A 39 5.77 14.61 -21.80
N SER A 40 4.50 14.20 -21.68
CA SER A 40 3.40 14.72 -22.49
C SER A 40 3.11 16.20 -22.23
N TYR A 41 3.17 16.63 -20.96
CA TYR A 41 3.02 18.04 -20.58
C TYR A 41 4.14 18.90 -21.17
N ARG A 42 5.41 18.45 -21.05
CA ARG A 42 6.56 19.16 -21.64
C ARG A 42 6.47 19.26 -23.16
N ALA A 43 5.86 18.27 -23.81
CA ALA A 43 5.60 18.28 -25.24
C ALA A 43 4.35 19.11 -25.64
N GLY A 44 3.65 19.73 -24.68
CA GLY A 44 2.42 20.50 -24.91
C GLY A 44 1.20 19.66 -25.28
N LYS A 45 1.26 18.34 -25.08
CA LYS A 45 0.17 17.41 -25.45
C LYS A 45 -0.94 17.33 -24.41
N ILE A 46 -0.64 17.69 -23.17
CA ILE A 46 -1.62 17.84 -22.08
C ILE A 46 -1.36 19.17 -21.37
N ASP A 47 -2.40 19.71 -20.74
CA ASP A 47 -2.27 20.90 -19.92
C ASP A 47 -1.76 20.57 -18.50
N LEU A 48 -1.51 21.62 -17.72
CA LEU A 48 -1.04 21.50 -16.34
C LEU A 48 -2.10 20.85 -15.43
N GLY A 49 -3.39 21.09 -15.68
CA GLY A 49 -4.48 20.52 -14.89
C GLY A 49 -4.50 18.99 -14.99
N ALA A 50 -4.39 18.46 -16.21
CA ALA A 50 -4.28 17.04 -16.48
C ALA A 50 -3.05 16.41 -15.80
N LEU A 51 -1.89 17.08 -15.84
CA LEU A 51 -0.69 16.62 -15.13
C LEU A 51 -0.91 16.57 -13.60
N LEU A 52 -1.55 17.59 -13.03
CA LEU A 52 -1.81 17.65 -11.59
C LEU A 52 -2.79 16.58 -11.10
N VAL A 53 -3.78 16.21 -11.92
CA VAL A 53 -4.68 15.08 -11.62
C VAL A 53 -3.89 13.77 -11.50
N ILE A 54 -3.03 13.48 -12.46
CA ILE A 54 -2.20 12.26 -12.46
C ILE A 54 -1.26 12.25 -11.26
N ARG A 55 -0.66 13.41 -10.91
CA ARG A 55 0.16 13.52 -9.70
C ARG A 55 -0.61 13.26 -8.42
N ARG A 56 -1.86 13.73 -8.34
CA ARG A 56 -2.73 13.42 -7.20
C ARG A 56 -2.96 11.91 -7.11
N GLU A 57 -3.26 11.24 -8.22
CA GLU A 57 -3.49 9.79 -8.25
C GLU A 57 -2.26 8.98 -7.81
N VAL A 58 -1.04 9.42 -8.15
CA VAL A 58 0.20 8.81 -7.62
C VAL A 58 0.29 8.96 -6.11
N LEU A 59 0.01 10.16 -5.59
CA LEU A 59 0.05 10.41 -4.15
C LEU A 59 -1.04 9.61 -3.41
N ASP A 60 -2.24 9.53 -3.98
CA ASP A 60 -3.35 8.74 -3.45
C ASP A 60 -2.97 7.24 -3.41
N THR A 61 -2.34 6.71 -4.45
CA THR A 61 -1.88 5.31 -4.51
C THR A 61 -0.78 5.04 -3.48
N ARG A 62 0.19 5.95 -3.32
CA ARG A 62 1.24 5.83 -2.30
C ARG A 62 0.68 5.90 -0.88
N ARG A 63 -0.30 6.77 -0.66
CA ARG A 63 -1.00 6.85 0.62
C ARG A 63 -1.70 5.53 0.93
N GLU A 64 -2.45 4.98 -0.02
CA GLU A 64 -3.13 3.70 0.15
C GLU A 64 -2.14 2.58 0.49
N HIS A 65 -0.98 2.54 -0.17
CA HIS A 65 0.07 1.58 0.16
C HIS A 65 0.55 1.71 1.61
N LEU A 66 0.78 2.94 2.09
CA LEU A 66 1.16 3.17 3.49
C LEU A 66 0.07 2.74 4.48
N ASP A 67 -1.19 2.99 4.15
CA ASP A 67 -2.33 2.56 4.95
C ASP A 67 -2.39 1.02 5.03
N ARG A 68 -2.13 0.30 3.93
CA ARG A 68 -2.05 -1.18 3.95
C ARG A 68 -0.85 -1.73 4.70
N LEU A 69 0.30 -1.05 4.64
CA LEU A 69 1.46 -1.42 5.46
C LEU A 69 1.14 -1.27 6.95
N LEU A 70 0.42 -0.22 7.33
CA LEU A 70 -0.06 -0.03 8.70
C LEU A 70 -1.00 -1.16 9.12
N ASP A 71 -1.99 -1.50 8.28
CA ASP A 71 -2.90 -2.62 8.55
C ASP A 71 -2.16 -3.95 8.76
N ALA A 72 -1.16 -4.24 7.90
CA ALA A 72 -0.32 -5.42 8.02
C ALA A 72 0.51 -5.42 9.31
N ALA A 73 1.07 -4.27 9.70
CA ALA A 73 1.82 -4.12 10.94
C ALA A 73 0.92 -4.35 12.18
N VAL A 74 -0.28 -3.76 12.19
CA VAL A 74 -1.27 -3.96 13.27
C VAL A 74 -1.67 -5.43 13.38
N ALA A 75 -2.02 -6.07 12.27
CA ALA A 75 -2.35 -7.50 12.26
C ALA A 75 -1.14 -8.38 12.70
N GLY A 76 0.08 -7.93 12.41
CA GLY A 76 1.31 -8.58 12.88
C GLY A 76 1.46 -8.53 14.40
N VAL A 77 1.14 -7.40 15.02
CA VAL A 77 1.09 -7.25 16.49
C VAL A 77 0.02 -8.17 17.08
N ASP A 78 -1.18 -8.22 16.51
CA ASP A 78 -2.26 -9.09 16.99
C ASP A 78 -1.88 -10.58 16.92
N LEU A 79 -1.26 -11.00 15.81
CA LEU A 79 -0.71 -12.35 15.66
C LEU A 79 0.36 -12.65 16.71
N TRP A 80 1.22 -11.68 17.00
CA TRP A 80 2.28 -11.83 17.98
C TRP A 80 1.74 -11.94 19.41
N ILE A 81 0.72 -11.16 19.77
CA ILE A 81 -0.01 -11.28 21.04
C ILE A 81 -0.69 -12.65 21.13
N ALA A 82 -1.36 -13.10 20.05
CA ALA A 82 -2.03 -14.40 20.01
C ALA A 82 -1.07 -15.60 20.15
N ARG A 83 0.22 -15.42 19.83
CA ARG A 83 1.29 -16.40 20.08
C ARG A 83 1.76 -16.44 21.54
N GLY A 84 1.31 -15.50 22.38
CA GLY A 84 1.71 -15.40 23.78
C GLY A 84 3.07 -14.74 24.00
N ALA A 85 3.56 -13.95 23.04
CA ALA A 85 4.81 -13.22 23.20
C ALA A 85 4.63 -11.94 24.05
N PRO A 86 5.59 -11.59 24.93
CA PRO A 86 5.45 -10.49 25.90
C PRO A 86 5.67 -9.12 25.26
N SER A 87 4.75 -8.16 25.50
CA SER A 87 4.67 -6.78 24.93
C SER A 87 6.03 -6.12 24.60
N ILE A 88 6.14 -5.58 23.37
CA ILE A 88 7.31 -4.81 22.92
C ILE A 88 7.48 -3.61 23.88
N PRO A 89 8.68 -3.37 24.44
CA PRO A 89 8.92 -2.25 25.35
C PRO A 89 8.72 -0.89 24.70
#